data_AF-A0A7C4I6H6-F1
#
_entry.id   AF-A0A7C4I6H6-F1
#
_cell.length_a   1.000
_cell.length_b   1.000
_cell.length_c   1.000
_cell.angle_alpha   90.00
_cell.angle_beta   90.00
_cell.angle_gamma   90.00
#
_symmetry.space_group_name_H-M   'P 1'
#
loop_
_entity.id
_entity.type
_entity.pdbx_description
1 polymer ?
#
loop_
_entity_poly.entity_id
_entity_poly.type
_entity_poly.pdbx_seq_one_letter_code
_entity_poly.pdbx_strand_id
1 'polypeptide(L)'
;MTLSEGNFISSFFFLNTLNMAMLENKGLKFKSFLMGRVLSLDRFAKEMGVVYILLIDVRKDLKLRIGALGEYMFRKGIYCYVGTAQRNFGLRIIRHLSRRKRKFWHIDYLLSSRHVEIGAILWKRAGRAEECRIARKLAKMGTPIKGFGCSDCKCISHLFLLS
;
A
#
# COMPACT_ATOMS: atom_id res chain seq x y z
N MET A 1 2.08 28.75 -21.37
CA MET A 1 2.92 28.08 -20.36
C MET A 1 1.97 27.46 -19.33
N THR A 2 1.49 26.26 -19.61
CA THR A 2 0.48 25.55 -18.81
C THR A 2 1.07 24.21 -18.40
N LEU A 3 1.60 24.14 -17.18
CA LEU A 3 2.02 22.88 -16.59
C LEU A 3 0.76 22.14 -16.14
N SER A 4 0.44 21.04 -16.84
CA SER A 4 -0.60 20.11 -16.45
C SER A 4 -0.12 19.30 -15.24
N GLU A 5 -0.73 19.53 -14.09
CA GLU A 5 -0.42 18.96 -12.76
C GLU A 5 -0.76 17.45 -12.63
N GLY A 6 -0.56 16.65 -13.66
CA GLY A 6 -1.03 15.27 -13.73
C GLY A 6 0.04 14.18 -13.77
N ASN A 7 1.31 14.50 -13.91
CA ASN A 7 2.32 13.48 -14.20
C ASN A 7 3.66 13.73 -13.52
N PHE A 8 4.23 12.62 -13.04
CA PHE A 8 5.64 12.42 -12.73
C PHE A 8 6.10 12.69 -11.28
N ILE A 9 5.67 11.82 -10.36
CA ILE A 9 6.53 11.51 -9.22
C ILE A 9 7.59 10.53 -9.72
N SER A 10 8.81 11.02 -9.97
CA SER A 10 9.94 10.15 -10.32
C SER A 10 10.11 9.06 -9.26
N SER A 11 10.63 7.88 -9.62
CA SER A 11 10.90 6.80 -8.66
C SER A 11 11.77 7.26 -7.46
N PHE A 12 12.54 8.34 -7.64
CA PHE A 12 13.32 9.00 -6.59
C PHE A 12 12.44 9.82 -5.65
N PHE A 13 11.54 10.66 -6.17
CA PHE A 13 10.62 11.46 -5.34
C PHE A 13 9.59 10.59 -4.60
N PHE A 14 9.19 9.46 -5.19
CA PHE A 14 8.28 8.49 -4.58
C PHE A 14 8.90 7.80 -3.36
N LEU A 15 10.16 7.39 -3.47
CA LEU A 15 10.92 6.81 -2.36
C LEU A 15 11.35 7.87 -1.34
N ASN A 16 11.64 9.10 -1.76
CA ASN A 16 11.91 10.20 -0.84
C ASN A 16 10.66 10.63 -0.07
N THR A 17 9.49 10.65 -0.70
CA THR A 17 8.22 10.92 0.01
C THR A 17 7.92 9.81 1.01
N LEU A 18 8.20 8.55 0.64
CA LEU A 18 8.11 7.43 1.56
C LEU A 18 9.10 7.60 2.73
N ASN A 19 10.38 7.89 2.46
CA ASN A 19 11.39 8.14 3.48
C ASN A 19 11.02 9.31 4.40
N MET A 20 10.53 10.43 3.86
CA MET A 20 10.09 11.58 4.65
C MET A 20 8.89 11.24 5.54
N ALA A 21 7.87 10.57 4.99
CA ALA A 21 6.71 10.09 5.77
C ALA A 21 7.10 9.09 6.88
N MET A 22 8.25 8.43 6.74
CA MET A 22 8.76 7.45 7.70
C MET A 22 9.66 8.10 8.76
N LEU A 23 10.45 9.11 8.39
CA LEU A 23 11.34 9.87 9.29
C LEU A 23 10.56 10.79 10.25
N GLU A 24 9.42 11.33 9.85
CA GLU A 24 8.59 12.20 10.70
C GLU A 24 7.79 11.45 11.79
N ASN A 25 7.88 10.11 11.86
CA ASN A 25 7.03 9.28 12.73
C ASN A 25 7.61 8.99 14.13
N LYS A 26 8.02 10.04 14.85
CA LYS A 26 7.96 10.02 16.33
C LYS A 26 6.53 10.44 16.70
N GLY A 27 5.69 9.43 16.92
CA GLY A 27 4.23 9.49 16.97
C GLY A 27 3.61 10.81 17.44
N LEU A 28 2.88 11.48 16.53
CA LEU A 28 1.68 12.29 16.84
C LEU A 28 0.95 12.87 15.61
N LYS A 29 1.47 12.73 14.37
CA LYS A 29 0.92 13.48 13.20
C LYS A 29 0.56 12.66 11.94
N PHE A 30 0.28 11.36 12.06
CA PHE A 30 -0.18 10.56 10.91
C PHE A 30 -1.52 11.06 10.32
N LYS A 31 -2.37 11.72 11.13
CA LYS A 31 -3.64 12.32 10.67
C LYS A 31 -3.48 13.67 9.96
N SER A 32 -2.56 14.55 10.41
CA SER A 32 -2.52 15.93 9.91
C SER A 32 -1.76 16.09 8.59
N PHE A 33 -0.79 15.22 8.30
CA PHE A 33 -0.02 15.27 7.04
C PHE A 33 -0.84 14.79 5.83
N LEU A 34 -1.89 14.00 6.06
CA LEU A 34 -2.65 13.30 5.02
C LEU A 34 -3.96 13.97 4.60
N MET A 35 -4.43 14.95 5.37
CA MET A 35 -5.75 15.57 5.15
C MET A 35 -5.81 16.47 3.90
N GLY A 36 -4.67 16.73 3.24
CA GLY A 36 -4.60 17.59 2.05
C GLY A 36 -4.68 16.89 0.68
N ARG A 37 -4.73 15.55 0.61
CA ARG A 37 -4.74 14.83 -0.68
C ARG A 37 -5.67 13.61 -0.73
N VAL A 38 -6.88 13.76 -0.20
CA VAL A 38 -8.03 12.99 -0.72
C VAL A 38 -8.35 13.57 -2.10
N LEU A 39 -7.50 13.26 -3.08
CA LEU A 39 -7.79 13.56 -4.48
C LEU A 39 -9.04 12.76 -4.84
N SER A 40 -10.06 13.43 -5.35
CA SER A 40 -11.38 12.87 -5.59
C SER A 40 -11.28 11.56 -6.40
N LEU A 41 -11.77 10.46 -5.83
CA LEU A 41 -11.64 9.09 -6.38
C LEU A 41 -12.22 9.00 -7.81
N ASP A 42 -13.21 9.82 -8.09
CA ASP A 42 -13.88 10.07 -9.36
C ASP A 42 -12.91 10.45 -10.49
N ARG A 43 -11.78 11.12 -10.21
CA ARG A 43 -10.80 11.50 -11.24
C ARG A 43 -9.82 10.38 -11.63
N PHE A 44 -9.66 9.35 -10.78
CA PHE A 44 -8.70 8.24 -11.00
C PHE A 44 -9.38 6.92 -11.37
N ALA A 45 -10.71 6.90 -11.42
CA ALA A 45 -11.50 5.68 -11.47
C ALA A 45 -11.33 4.84 -12.75
N LYS A 46 -10.63 5.32 -13.78
CA LYS A 46 -10.44 4.60 -15.05
C LYS A 46 -8.99 4.30 -15.41
N GLU A 47 -8.02 4.62 -14.55
CA GLU A 47 -6.61 4.33 -14.84
C GLU A 47 -6.33 2.82 -14.84
N MET A 48 -5.58 2.39 -15.85
CA MET A 48 -5.08 1.03 -16.07
C MET A 48 -3.56 1.04 -16.07
N GLY A 49 -2.97 -0.10 -15.72
CA GLY A 49 -1.51 -0.22 -15.66
C GLY A 49 -0.93 0.70 -14.59
N VAL A 50 -1.47 0.61 -13.37
CA VAL A 50 -1.00 1.38 -12.22
C VAL A 50 -0.31 0.45 -11.22
N VAL A 51 0.82 0.92 -10.67
CA VAL A 51 1.40 0.40 -9.44
C VAL A 51 1.09 1.37 -8.31
N TYR A 52 0.71 0.85 -7.14
CA TYR A 52 0.43 1.65 -5.95
C TYR A 52 1.09 1.06 -4.71
N ILE A 53 1.32 1.93 -3.73
CA ILE A 53 1.66 1.60 -2.36
C ILE A 53 0.54 2.06 -1.44
N LEU A 54 0.12 1.19 -0.53
CA LEU A 54 -0.69 1.54 0.63
C LEU A 54 0.22 1.70 1.84
N LEU A 55 0.15 2.83 2.54
CA LEU A 55 0.66 2.95 3.91
C LEU A 55 -0.44 2.59 4.88
N ILE A 56 -0.17 1.61 5.72
CA ILE A 56 -1.16 0.93 6.55
C ILE A 56 -0.71 1.04 8.01
N ASP A 57 -1.57 1.61 8.85
CA ASP A 57 -1.37 1.65 10.29
C ASP A 57 -2.07 0.45 10.95
N VAL A 58 -1.29 -0.39 11.64
CA VAL A 58 -1.77 -1.50 12.45
C VAL A 58 -1.65 -1.09 13.92
N ARG A 59 -2.78 -0.75 14.55
CA ARG A 59 -2.81 -0.07 15.85
C ARG A 59 -2.47 -0.95 17.06
N LYS A 60 -2.48 -2.27 16.88
CA LYS A 60 -2.14 -3.26 17.92
C LYS A 60 -1.70 -4.56 17.26
N ASP A 61 -1.06 -5.46 18.02
CA ASP A 61 -0.74 -6.80 17.53
C ASP A 61 -2.03 -7.57 17.14
N LEU A 62 -2.00 -8.22 15.98
CA LEU A 62 -3.12 -8.97 15.40
C LEU A 62 -2.68 -10.37 14.97
N LYS A 63 -3.40 -11.39 15.44
CA LYS A 63 -3.33 -12.74 14.87
C LYS A 63 -4.50 -12.91 13.91
N LEU A 64 -4.23 -13.17 12.63
CA LEU A 64 -5.25 -13.31 11.59
C LEU A 64 -4.99 -14.55 10.72
N ARG A 65 -6.06 -15.26 10.33
CA ARG A 65 -5.98 -16.31 9.30
C ARG A 65 -6.14 -15.69 7.92
N ILE A 66 -5.11 -15.84 7.07
CA ILE A 66 -4.99 -15.22 5.75
C ILE A 66 -5.24 -16.28 4.67
N GLY A 67 -6.51 -16.58 4.39
CA GLY A 67 -6.89 -17.53 3.34
C GLY A 67 -6.11 -18.85 3.41
N ALA A 68 -5.52 -19.25 2.28
CA ALA A 68 -4.69 -20.45 2.17
C ALA A 68 -3.29 -20.31 2.80
N LEU A 69 -2.82 -19.09 3.12
CA LEU A 69 -1.51 -18.90 3.76
C LEU A 69 -1.51 -19.33 5.24
N GLY A 70 -2.67 -19.52 5.86
CA GLY A 70 -2.76 -19.92 7.26
C GLY A 70 -2.71 -18.74 8.23
N GLU A 71 -2.22 -18.96 9.46
CA GLU A 71 -2.17 -17.94 10.51
C GLU A 71 -0.95 -17.04 10.40
N TYR A 72 -1.15 -15.73 10.51
CA TYR A 72 -0.10 -14.71 10.53
C TYR A 72 -0.23 -13.85 11.78
N MET A 73 0.92 -13.44 12.30
CA MET A 73 1.03 -12.44 13.36
C MET A 73 1.51 -11.12 12.76
N PHE A 74 0.69 -10.09 12.88
CA PHE A 74 1.04 -8.71 12.51
C PHE A 74 1.32 -7.97 13.80
N ARG A 75 2.55 -7.50 13.98
CA ARG A 75 2.90 -6.60 15.07
C ARG A 75 2.26 -5.23 14.85
N LYS A 76 1.96 -4.52 15.93
CA LYS A 76 1.64 -3.09 15.88
C LYS A 76 2.75 -2.36 15.11
N GLY A 77 2.36 -1.46 14.22
CA GLY A 77 3.33 -0.69 13.43
C GLY A 77 2.78 -0.20 12.11
N ILE A 78 3.66 0.45 11.35
CA ILE A 78 3.37 0.95 10.01
C ILE A 78 3.85 -0.08 8.97
N TYR A 79 2.95 -0.41 8.06
CA TYR A 79 3.20 -1.34 6.97
C TYR A 79 3.12 -0.62 5.63
N CYS A 80 3.91 -1.09 4.66
CA CYS A 80 3.71 -0.76 3.26
C CYS A 80 3.29 -2.01 2.48
N TYR A 81 2.24 -1.88 1.69
CA TYR A 81 1.81 -2.88 0.73
C TYR A 81 1.97 -2.35 -0.68
N VAL A 82 2.66 -3.08 -1.56
CA VAL A 82 2.75 -2.74 -2.99
C VAL A 82 1.83 -3.65 -3.80
N GLY A 83 1.10 -3.07 -4.75
CA GLY A 83 0.24 -3.83 -5.65
C GLY A 83 0.05 -3.16 -7.00
N THR A 84 -0.56 -3.89 -7.94
CA THR A 84 -0.96 -3.35 -9.23
C THR A 84 -2.47 -3.33 -9.44
N ALA A 85 -2.92 -2.43 -10.31
CA ALA A 85 -4.26 -2.39 -10.86
C ALA A 85 -4.19 -2.37 -12.39
N GLN A 86 -4.41 -3.53 -13.01
CA GLN A 86 -4.31 -3.67 -14.48
C GLN A 86 -5.60 -3.27 -15.22
N ARG A 87 -6.76 -3.31 -14.54
CA ARG A 87 -8.07 -3.03 -15.18
C ARG A 87 -8.74 -1.74 -14.70
N ASN A 88 -8.74 -1.51 -13.39
CA ASN A 88 -9.39 -0.33 -12.83
C ASN A 88 -8.78 -0.01 -11.47
N PHE A 89 -7.99 1.06 -11.42
CA PHE A 89 -7.34 1.51 -10.20
C PHE A 89 -8.34 1.99 -9.14
N GLY A 90 -9.34 2.81 -9.51
CA GLY A 90 -10.32 3.32 -8.55
C GLY A 90 -11.11 2.22 -7.85
N LEU A 91 -11.66 1.26 -8.58
CA LEU A 91 -12.37 0.11 -8.00
C LEU A 91 -11.47 -0.74 -7.10
N ARG A 92 -10.18 -0.86 -7.46
CA ARG A 92 -9.19 -1.55 -6.63
C ARG A 92 -9.00 -0.82 -5.30
N ILE A 93 -8.88 0.51 -5.32
CA ILE A 93 -8.73 1.33 -4.12
C ILE A 93 -10.01 1.36 -3.28
N ILE A 94 -11.18 1.55 -3.88
CA ILE A 94 -12.48 1.49 -3.19
C ILE A 94 -12.62 0.15 -2.47
N ARG A 95 -12.25 -0.94 -3.14
CA ARG A 95 -12.23 -2.26 -2.50
C ARG A 95 -11.29 -2.31 -1.31
N HIS A 96 -10.07 -1.76 -1.39
CA HIS A 96 -9.13 -1.73 -0.26
C HIS A 96 -9.68 -0.93 0.92
N LEU A 97 -10.30 0.23 0.65
CA LEU A 97 -10.88 1.12 1.66
C LEU A 97 -12.15 0.54 2.33
N SER A 98 -12.93 -0.27 1.62
CA SER A 98 -14.08 -0.94 2.23
C SER A 98 -13.62 -1.87 3.36
N ARG A 99 -14.33 -1.95 4.49
CA ARG A 99 -14.03 -2.98 5.50
C ARG A 99 -14.81 -4.27 5.27
N ARG A 100 -16.06 -4.14 4.85
CA ARG A 100 -16.98 -5.25 4.57
C ARG A 100 -16.86 -5.64 3.09
N LYS A 101 -16.19 -6.75 2.82
CA LYS A 101 -15.98 -7.29 1.49
C LYS A 101 -15.80 -8.80 1.55
N ARG A 102 -16.15 -9.52 0.47
CA ARG A 102 -15.64 -10.88 0.27
C ARG A 102 -14.12 -10.79 0.11
N LYS A 103 -13.35 -11.48 0.94
CA LYS A 103 -11.87 -11.43 0.94
C LYS A 103 -11.33 -12.34 -0.16
N PHE A 104 -10.41 -11.82 -0.96
CA PHE A 104 -9.86 -12.54 -2.11
C PHE A 104 -8.34 -12.44 -2.18
N TRP A 105 -7.80 -11.24 -2.04
CA TRP A 105 -6.36 -11.03 -1.94
C TRP A 105 -5.93 -11.10 -0.49
N HIS A 106 -4.68 -11.50 -0.25
CA HIS A 106 -4.13 -11.58 1.11
C HIS A 106 -4.32 -10.27 1.87
N ILE A 107 -4.13 -9.12 1.22
CA ILE A 107 -4.29 -7.79 1.81
C ILE A 107 -5.72 -7.49 2.28
N ASP A 108 -6.75 -8.11 1.66
CA ASP A 108 -8.14 -7.91 2.08
C ASP A 108 -8.37 -8.40 3.51
N TYR A 109 -7.69 -9.48 3.93
CA TYR A 109 -7.83 -10.03 5.26
C TYR A 109 -7.32 -9.07 6.34
N LEU A 110 -6.17 -8.44 6.08
CA LEU A 110 -5.58 -7.44 6.98
C LEU A 110 -6.45 -6.17 7.02
N LEU A 111 -6.81 -5.62 5.86
CA LEU A 111 -7.56 -4.37 5.75
C LEU A 111 -9.01 -4.45 6.25
N SER A 112 -9.59 -5.66 6.35
CA SER A 112 -10.91 -5.85 6.97
C SER A 112 -10.90 -5.78 8.50
N SER A 113 -9.73 -5.73 9.15
CA SER A 113 -9.64 -5.60 10.61
C SER A 113 -10.00 -4.17 11.05
N ARG A 114 -10.79 -4.04 12.12
CA ARG A 114 -11.12 -2.73 12.73
C ARG A 114 -9.89 -2.01 13.32
N HIS A 115 -8.79 -2.72 13.52
CA HIS A 115 -7.56 -2.17 14.08
C HIS A 115 -6.55 -1.74 13.00
N VAL A 116 -6.96 -1.79 11.74
CA VAL A 116 -6.13 -1.46 10.58
C VAL A 116 -6.77 -0.30 9.82
N GLU A 117 -5.96 0.69 9.46
CA GLU A 117 -6.38 1.86 8.68
C GLU A 117 -5.36 2.14 7.57
N ILE A 118 -5.84 2.56 6.40
CA ILE A 118 -4.98 3.06 5.33
C ILE A 118 -4.75 4.54 5.61
N GLY A 119 -3.51 4.91 5.87
CA GLY A 119 -3.11 6.30 6.02
C GLY A 119 -2.97 6.98 4.68
N ALA A 120 -2.19 6.38 3.77
CA ALA A 120 -1.83 7.00 2.50
C ALA A 120 -1.93 6.01 1.34
N ILE A 121 -2.13 6.56 0.14
CA ILE A 121 -2.05 5.82 -1.12
C ILE A 121 -1.14 6.60 -2.06
N LEU A 122 -0.01 6.00 -2.42
CA LEU A 122 0.90 6.54 -3.43
C LEU A 122 0.77 5.68 -4.68
N TRP A 123 0.79 6.27 -5.88
CA TRP A 123 0.64 5.50 -7.11
C TRP A 123 1.35 6.15 -8.29
N LYS A 124 1.60 5.35 -9.33
CA LYS A 124 2.07 5.81 -10.63
C LYS A 124 1.64 4.84 -11.73
N ARG A 125 1.54 5.35 -12.96
CA ARG A 125 1.37 4.49 -14.14
C ARG A 125 2.64 3.67 -14.33
N ALA A 126 2.51 2.35 -14.22
CA ALA A 126 3.57 1.39 -14.41
C ALA A 126 3.01 -0.03 -14.50
N GLY A 127 3.73 -0.90 -15.20
CA GLY A 127 3.40 -2.32 -15.29
C GLY A 127 3.89 -3.15 -14.10
N ARG A 128 3.61 -4.44 -14.17
CA ARG A 128 3.93 -5.44 -13.14
C ARG A 128 5.43 -5.59 -12.81
N ALA A 129 6.30 -5.36 -13.79
CA ALA A 129 7.74 -5.38 -13.56
C ALA A 129 8.18 -4.33 -12.51
N GLU A 130 7.54 -3.18 -12.49
CA GLU A 130 7.84 -2.10 -11.56
C GLU A 130 7.29 -2.39 -10.15
N GLU A 131 6.17 -3.10 -10.03
CA GLU A 131 5.66 -3.63 -8.75
C GLU A 131 6.73 -4.46 -8.04
N CYS A 132 7.28 -5.46 -8.74
CA CYS A 132 8.32 -6.34 -8.22
C CYS A 132 9.63 -5.57 -7.92
N ARG A 133 9.94 -4.53 -8.70
CA ARG A 133 11.10 -3.66 -8.46
C ARG A 133 10.92 -2.87 -7.16
N ILE A 134 9.74 -2.30 -6.93
CA ILE A 134 9.41 -1.56 -5.72
C ILE A 134 9.41 -2.51 -4.51
N ALA A 135 8.79 -3.70 -4.61
CA ALA A 135 8.81 -4.72 -3.55
C ALA A 135 10.24 -5.05 -3.10
N ARG A 136 11.16 -5.27 -4.05
CA ARG A 136 12.58 -5.55 -3.75
C ARG A 136 13.31 -4.38 -3.07
N LYS A 137 12.92 -3.14 -3.34
CA LYS A 137 13.48 -1.98 -2.65
C LYS A 137 12.94 -1.87 -1.24
N LEU A 138 11.62 -2.03 -1.06
CA LEU A 138 10.97 -2.02 0.26
C LEU A 138 11.51 -3.12 1.18
N ALA A 139 11.85 -4.29 0.63
CA ALA A 139 12.49 -5.37 1.37
C ALA A 139 13.84 -4.99 2.02
N LYS A 140 14.51 -3.93 1.53
CA LYS A 140 15.74 -3.40 2.12
C LYS A 140 15.49 -2.38 3.22
N MET A 141 14.26 -1.86 3.31
CA MET A 141 13.87 -0.79 4.21
C MET A 141 12.99 -1.28 5.37
N GLY A 142 12.31 -2.41 5.19
CA GLY A 142 11.41 -2.98 6.17
C GLY A 142 11.47 -4.50 6.22
N THR A 143 10.85 -5.07 7.25
CA THR A 143 10.78 -6.51 7.47
C THR A 143 9.68 -7.12 6.59
N PRO A 144 10.00 -8.05 5.67
CA PRO A 144 9.00 -8.66 4.80
C PRO A 144 8.08 -9.60 5.57
N ILE A 145 6.77 -9.52 5.29
CA ILE A 145 5.80 -10.53 5.71
C ILE A 145 5.81 -11.64 4.68
N LYS A 146 6.68 -12.64 4.88
CA LYS A 146 6.99 -13.69 3.90
C LYS A 146 5.74 -14.32 3.27
N GLY A 147 5.73 -14.47 1.95
CA GLY A 147 4.64 -15.09 1.18
C GLY A 147 3.43 -14.19 0.91
N PHE A 148 3.39 -12.98 1.48
CA PHE A 148 2.23 -12.11 1.38
C PHE A 148 2.17 -11.39 0.03
N GLY A 149 1.01 -11.46 -0.64
CA GLY A 149 0.74 -10.76 -1.89
C GLY A 149 1.60 -11.13 -3.11
N CYS A 150 2.41 -12.19 -3.05
CA CYS A 150 3.38 -12.54 -4.09
C CYS A 150 3.15 -13.91 -4.75
N SER A 151 1.94 -14.47 -4.69
CA SER A 151 1.64 -15.83 -5.20
C SER A 151 1.90 -16.02 -6.70
N ASP A 152 1.94 -14.94 -7.47
CA ASP A 152 2.11 -14.98 -8.92
C ASP A 152 3.52 -14.50 -9.36
N CYS A 153 4.43 -14.20 -8.42
CA CYS A 153 5.79 -13.72 -8.69
C CYS A 153 6.84 -14.37 -7.78
N LYS A 154 8.12 -14.05 -7.98
CA LYS A 154 9.24 -14.58 -7.18
C LYS A 154 9.64 -13.68 -6.00
N CYS A 155 8.85 -12.66 -5.68
CA CYS A 155 9.15 -11.77 -4.55
C CYS A 155 8.96 -12.51 -3.22
N ILE A 156 9.79 -12.17 -2.23
CA ILE A 156 9.66 -12.72 -0.86
C ILE A 156 8.32 -12.29 -0.24
N SER A 157 7.92 -11.04 -0.49
CA SER A 157 6.67 -10.45 -0.04
C SER A 157 6.37 -9.18 -0.83
N HIS A 158 5.10 -8.77 -0.84
CA HIS A 158 4.64 -7.44 -1.24
C HIS A 158 4.11 -6.62 -0.05
N LEU A 159 4.21 -7.14 1.18
CA LEU A 159 3.85 -6.45 2.43
C LEU A 159 5.06 -6.41 3.38
N PHE A 160 5.38 -5.23 3.88
CA PHE A 160 6.55 -5.02 4.74
C PHE A 160 6.19 -4.20 5.96
N LEU A 161 6.64 -4.64 7.14
CA LEU A 161 6.63 -3.85 8.38
C LEU A 161 7.81 -2.89 8.37
N LEU A 162 7.58 -1.62 8.69
CA LEU A 162 8.58 -0.56 8.59
C LEU A 162 9.05 -0.04 9.95
N SER A 163 8.13 0.09 10.90
CA SER A 163 8.38 0.57 12.27
C SER A 163 7.27 0.10 13.20
#